data_AF-A0A351G2C8-F1
#
_entry.id   AF-A0A351G2C8-F1
#
_cell.length_a   1.000
_cell.length_b   1.000
_cell.length_c   1.000
_cell.angle_alpha   90.00
_cell.angle_beta   90.00
_cell.angle_gamma   90.00
#
_symmetry.space_group_name_H-M   'P 1'
#
loop_
_entity.id
_entity.type
_entity.pdbx_description
1 polymer ?
#
loop_
_entity_poly.entity_id
_entity_poly.type
_entity_poly.pdbx_seq_one_letter_code
_entity_poly.pdbx_strand_id
1 'polypeptide(L)'
;MTETGHTFCSDIAREHNVPLMASATRGGLWFLLEYSGSYEGKAFEQSEIPEQVKDYLQGVKIPGLKTRILLIRQEDSRQRDGLHFFIGVTDPQNPRLFEYRLQSYTGILELNLAELAAQGFEDSEHLRREPLFLVCTNGRRDACCARYGPEIYQ
;
A
#
# COMPACT_ATOMS: atom_id res chain seq x y z
N MET A 1 38.48 14.26 2.91
CA MET A 1 37.45 13.46 2.24
C MET A 1 36.20 13.60 3.08
N THR A 2 35.31 14.51 2.71
CA THR A 2 34.06 14.75 3.46
C THR A 2 33.12 13.59 3.18
N GLU A 3 32.87 12.74 4.19
CA GLU A 3 31.69 11.89 4.23
C GLU A 3 30.47 12.79 4.02
N THR A 4 29.90 12.78 2.82
CA THR A 4 28.54 13.28 2.61
C THR A 4 27.60 12.27 3.26
N GLY A 5 27.52 12.31 4.59
CA GLY A 5 26.60 11.49 5.37
C GLY A 5 25.18 11.83 4.95
N HIS A 6 24.44 10.83 4.48
CA HIS A 6 23.02 10.99 4.19
C HIS A 6 22.31 11.51 5.45
N THR A 7 21.63 12.64 5.32
CA THR A 7 20.78 13.19 6.38
C THR A 7 19.44 12.46 6.36
N PHE A 8 19.11 11.77 7.45
CA PHE A 8 17.83 11.06 7.60
C PHE A 8 16.87 11.91 8.44
N CYS A 9 15.68 12.21 7.91
CA CYS A 9 14.70 13.03 8.62
C CYS A 9 14.27 12.40 9.96
N SER A 10 14.25 11.06 10.05
CA SER A 10 13.98 10.35 11.30
C SER A 10 15.06 10.54 12.36
N ASP A 11 16.32 10.77 11.96
CA ASP A 11 17.42 11.00 12.91
C ASP A 11 17.34 12.41 13.49
N ILE A 12 17.14 13.41 12.62
CA ILE A 12 16.89 14.79 13.05
C ILE A 12 15.68 14.84 14.00
N ALA A 13 14.59 14.14 13.65
CA ALA A 13 13.40 14.12 14.50
C ALA A 13 13.72 13.57 15.90
N ARG A 14 14.50 12.49 16.01
CA ARG A 14 14.91 11.92 17.30
C ARG A 14 15.82 12.88 18.08
N GLU A 15 16.81 13.48 17.41
CA GLU A 15 17.73 14.47 18.02
C GLU A 15 16.96 15.65 18.64
N HIS A 16 15.88 16.07 17.99
CA HIS A 16 15.03 17.18 18.44
C HIS A 16 13.79 16.75 19.25
N ASN A 17 13.68 15.47 19.63
CA ASN A 17 12.52 14.92 20.34
C ASN A 17 11.17 15.17 19.64
N VAL A 18 11.16 15.24 18.31
CA VAL A 18 9.95 15.35 17.49
C VAL A 18 9.30 13.97 17.35
N PRO A 19 8.02 13.80 17.70
CA PRO A 19 7.33 12.52 17.57
C PRO A 19 7.28 12.03 16.12
N LEU A 20 7.69 10.78 15.90
CA LEU A 20 7.60 10.12 14.59
C LEU A 20 6.24 9.42 14.37
N MET A 21 5.49 9.19 15.44
CA MET A 21 4.17 8.54 15.36
C MET A 21 3.19 9.38 14.53
N ALA A 22 2.23 8.71 13.89
CA ALA A 22 1.16 9.36 13.10
C ALA A 22 1.64 10.26 11.94
N SER A 23 2.89 10.12 11.49
CA SER A 23 3.44 10.81 10.32
C SER A 23 3.08 10.15 8.99
N ALA A 24 2.57 8.91 9.03
CA ALA A 24 2.13 8.19 7.84
C ALA A 24 0.99 8.91 7.13
N THR A 25 0.95 8.76 5.81
CA THR A 25 -0.09 9.36 4.99
C THR A 25 -1.47 8.84 5.39
N ARG A 26 -2.46 9.74 5.50
CA ARG A 26 -3.87 9.39 5.70
C ARG A 26 -4.58 9.06 4.37
N GLY A 27 -5.51 8.12 4.44
CA GLY A 27 -6.38 7.62 3.37
C GLY A 27 -7.65 7.03 3.99
N GLY A 28 -8.73 6.95 3.22
CA GLY A 28 -10.02 6.37 3.66
C GLY A 28 -10.33 5.05 2.97
N LEU A 29 -9.89 4.92 1.72
CA LEU A 29 -9.94 3.70 0.93
C LEU A 29 -8.51 3.36 0.47
N TRP A 30 -8.10 2.12 0.66
CA TRP A 30 -6.77 1.63 0.37
C TRP A 30 -6.83 0.47 -0.60
N PHE A 31 -6.06 0.55 -1.67
CA PHE A 31 -5.79 -0.54 -2.59
C PHE A 31 -4.33 -0.94 -2.41
N LEU A 32 -4.10 -2.14 -1.89
CA LEU A 32 -2.78 -2.66 -1.59
C LEU A 32 -2.50 -3.83 -2.53
N LEU A 33 -1.61 -3.61 -3.49
CA LEU A 33 -1.33 -4.58 -4.54
C LEU A 33 0.01 -5.23 -4.26
N GLU A 34 0.04 -6.56 -4.17
CA GLU A 34 1.29 -7.28 -4.12
C GLU A 34 2.08 -7.10 -5.44
N TYR A 35 3.36 -6.76 -5.31
CA TYR A 35 4.24 -6.45 -6.44
C TYR A 35 5.66 -7.00 -6.25
N SER A 36 6.05 -7.85 -7.20
CA SER A 36 7.35 -8.55 -7.19
C SER A 36 8.49 -7.74 -7.82
N GLY A 37 8.17 -6.78 -8.71
CA GLY A 37 9.13 -5.91 -9.39
C GLY A 37 9.77 -4.85 -8.48
N SER A 38 10.71 -4.08 -9.00
CA SER A 38 11.43 -3.04 -8.25
C SER A 38 10.53 -1.86 -7.88
N TYR A 39 10.68 -1.34 -6.65
CA TYR A 39 10.01 -0.12 -6.23
C TYR A 39 10.80 1.11 -6.65
N GLU A 40 10.19 1.93 -7.49
CA GLU A 40 10.67 3.26 -7.81
C GLU A 40 10.09 4.31 -6.84
N GLY A 41 10.54 5.57 -6.98
CA GLY A 41 10.12 6.66 -6.08
C GLY A 41 8.62 6.98 -6.13
N LYS A 42 7.97 6.74 -7.28
CA LYS A 42 6.51 6.71 -7.45
C LYS A 42 6.11 5.29 -7.85
N ALA A 43 6.19 4.38 -6.87
CA ALA A 43 6.19 2.94 -7.10
C ALA A 43 5.02 2.44 -7.95
N PHE A 44 3.80 2.94 -7.71
CA PHE A 44 2.63 2.52 -8.47
C PHE A 44 2.67 3.04 -9.91
N GLU A 45 2.88 4.34 -10.09
CA GLU A 45 2.91 4.99 -11.39
C GLU A 45 4.02 4.43 -12.29
N GLN A 46 5.18 4.15 -11.70
CA GLN A 46 6.37 3.65 -12.38
C GLN A 46 6.48 2.11 -12.40
N SER A 47 5.44 1.39 -11.94
CA SER A 47 5.41 -0.08 -12.01
C SER A 47 5.10 -0.58 -13.41
N GLU A 48 5.37 -1.87 -13.62
CA GLU A 48 5.02 -2.63 -14.81
C GLU A 48 3.55 -3.10 -14.83
N ILE A 49 2.73 -2.66 -13.86
CA ILE A 49 1.29 -2.96 -13.86
C ILE A 49 0.65 -2.40 -15.14
N PRO A 50 -0.22 -3.16 -15.83
CA PRO A 50 -0.85 -2.69 -17.06
C PRO A 50 -1.59 -1.36 -16.87
N GLU A 51 -1.47 -0.45 -17.84
CA GLU A 51 -2.02 0.91 -17.70
C GLU A 51 -3.54 0.91 -17.48
N GLN A 52 -4.26 0.02 -18.18
CA GLN A 52 -5.70 -0.17 -17.97
C GLN A 52 -6.08 -0.52 -16.52
N VAL A 53 -5.23 -1.26 -15.80
CA VAL A 53 -5.44 -1.58 -14.37
C VAL A 53 -5.15 -0.36 -13.51
N LYS A 54 -4.12 0.42 -13.86
CA LYS A 54 -3.80 1.66 -13.16
C LYS A 54 -4.94 2.66 -13.26
N ASP A 55 -5.42 2.90 -14.48
CA ASP A 55 -6.55 3.78 -14.77
C ASP A 55 -7.81 3.33 -14.03
N TYR A 56 -8.10 2.03 -14.06
CA TYR A 56 -9.26 1.44 -13.38
C TYR A 56 -9.22 1.73 -11.87
N LEU A 57 -8.12 1.41 -11.19
CA LEU A 57 -7.96 1.65 -9.75
C LEU A 57 -7.99 3.14 -9.39
N GLN A 58 -7.39 4.00 -10.22
CA GLN A 58 -7.42 5.45 -10.02
C GLN A 58 -8.83 6.03 -10.21
N GLY A 59 -9.66 5.39 -11.02
CA GLY A 59 -11.06 5.75 -11.26
C GLY A 59 -12.01 5.43 -10.11
N VAL A 60 -11.70 4.46 -9.25
CA VAL A 60 -12.59 4.08 -8.14
C VAL A 60 -12.56 5.14 -7.04
N LYS A 61 -13.75 5.62 -6.68
CA LYS A 61 -13.98 6.65 -5.65
C LYS A 61 -15.14 6.27 -4.75
N ILE A 62 -15.02 6.63 -3.48
CA ILE A 62 -16.14 6.73 -2.55
C ILE A 62 -16.26 8.21 -2.16
N PRO A 63 -17.45 8.84 -2.28
CA PRO A 63 -17.65 10.22 -1.83
C PRO A 63 -17.15 10.43 -0.40
N GLY A 64 -16.33 11.46 -0.20
CA GLY A 64 -15.77 11.80 1.12
C GLY A 64 -14.54 10.99 1.55
N LEU A 65 -14.17 9.91 0.85
CA LEU A 65 -12.97 9.14 1.15
C LEU A 65 -11.85 9.41 0.13
N LYS A 66 -10.63 9.48 0.64
CA LYS A 66 -9.42 9.55 -0.19
C LYS A 66 -8.94 8.14 -0.51
N THR A 67 -9.04 7.74 -1.77
CA THR A 67 -8.40 6.52 -2.29
C THR A 67 -6.88 6.67 -2.29
N ARG A 68 -6.19 5.65 -1.80
CA ARG A 68 -4.73 5.51 -1.83
C ARG A 68 -4.39 4.15 -2.41
N ILE A 69 -3.43 4.13 -3.32
CA ILE A 69 -2.93 2.91 -3.93
C ILE A 69 -1.50 2.74 -3.45
N LEU A 70 -1.18 1.59 -2.87
CA LEU A 70 0.17 1.22 -2.43
C LEU A 70 0.56 -0.10 -3.06
N LEU A 71 1.83 -0.22 -3.41
CA LEU A 71 2.44 -1.50 -3.71
C LEU A 71 2.99 -2.09 -2.42
N ILE A 72 2.69 -3.36 -2.20
CA ILE A 72 3.14 -4.13 -1.04
C ILE A 72 3.92 -5.36 -1.50
N ARG A 73 4.70 -5.91 -0.59
CA ARG A 73 5.45 -7.14 -0.81
C ARG A 73 5.38 -7.97 0.46
N GLN A 74 5.23 -9.26 0.28
CA GLN A 74 5.30 -10.31 1.28
C GLN A 74 6.56 -11.15 1.01
N GLU A 75 7.00 -11.95 1.99
CA GLU A 75 8.24 -12.73 1.88
C GLU A 75 8.25 -13.62 0.62
N ASP A 76 7.12 -14.28 0.34
CA ASP A 76 6.97 -15.22 -0.76
C ASP A 76 6.47 -14.59 -2.07
N SER A 77 6.31 -13.26 -2.16
CA SER A 77 5.72 -12.60 -3.34
C SER A 77 6.42 -12.91 -4.66
N ARG A 78 7.71 -13.25 -4.62
CA ARG A 78 8.49 -13.58 -5.82
C ARG A 78 8.38 -15.05 -6.25
N GLN A 79 7.95 -15.91 -5.33
CA GLN A 79 7.86 -17.35 -5.53
C GLN A 79 6.40 -17.82 -5.70
N ARG A 80 5.45 -16.96 -5.36
CA ARG A 80 4.02 -17.21 -5.47
C ARG A 80 3.53 -17.07 -6.91
N ASP A 81 2.71 -18.02 -7.34
CA ASP A 81 1.86 -17.85 -8.52
C ASP A 81 0.67 -16.95 -8.20
N GLY A 82 0.49 -15.89 -8.99
CA GLY A 82 -0.54 -14.88 -8.76
C GLY A 82 -0.13 -13.80 -7.75
N LEU A 83 -1.14 -13.10 -7.20
CA LEU A 83 -0.96 -12.01 -6.26
C LEU A 83 -2.11 -11.90 -5.27
N HIS A 84 -1.81 -11.33 -4.11
CA HIS A 84 -2.80 -10.81 -3.19
C HIS A 84 -3.12 -9.35 -3.52
N PHE A 85 -4.41 -9.04 -3.53
CA PHE A 85 -4.92 -7.68 -3.62
C PHE A 85 -5.79 -7.41 -2.40
N PHE A 86 -5.40 -6.43 -1.59
CA PHE A 86 -6.17 -6.06 -0.41
C PHE A 86 -6.90 -4.74 -0.61
N ILE A 87 -8.11 -4.68 -0.09
CA ILE A 87 -8.89 -3.45 -0.02
C ILE A 87 -9.14 -3.10 1.45
N GLY A 88 -8.67 -1.93 1.88
CA GLY A 88 -8.86 -1.44 3.24
C GLY A 88 -9.79 -0.24 3.27
N VAL A 89 -10.85 -0.29 4.09
CA VAL A 89 -11.69 0.86 4.40
C VAL A 89 -11.42 1.26 5.84
N THR A 90 -10.81 2.43 6.04
CA THR A 90 -10.42 2.92 7.38
C THR A 90 -11.49 3.83 7.97
N ASP A 91 -12.70 3.29 8.09
CA ASP A 91 -13.79 3.93 8.82
C ASP A 91 -13.52 3.88 10.33
N PRO A 92 -13.70 4.98 11.09
CA PRO A 92 -13.44 5.01 12.52
C PRO A 92 -14.34 4.10 13.38
N GLN A 93 -15.50 3.71 12.88
CA GLN A 93 -16.48 2.87 13.59
C GLN A 93 -16.52 1.45 13.04
N ASN A 94 -16.31 1.28 11.73
CA ASN A 94 -16.40 -0.02 11.06
C ASN A 94 -15.23 -0.25 10.08
N PRO A 95 -14.00 -0.41 10.58
CA PRO A 95 -12.84 -0.68 9.73
C PRO A 95 -12.99 -2.07 9.11
N ARG A 96 -12.73 -2.15 7.80
CA ARG A 96 -12.89 -3.39 7.04
C ARG A 96 -11.68 -3.63 6.15
N LEU A 97 -11.29 -4.90 6.04
CA LEU A 97 -10.18 -5.35 5.22
C LEU A 97 -10.66 -6.54 4.40
N PHE A 98 -10.44 -6.48 3.09
CA PHE A 98 -10.77 -7.53 2.15
C PHE A 98 -9.49 -8.07 1.52
N GLU A 99 -9.45 -9.37 1.25
CA GLU A 99 -8.35 -10.05 0.59
C GLU A 99 -8.85 -10.80 -0.64
N TYR A 100 -8.34 -10.43 -1.81
CA TYR A 100 -8.56 -11.10 -3.08
C TYR A 100 -7.28 -11.83 -3.50
N ARG A 101 -7.42 -13.05 -4.00
CA ARG A 101 -6.31 -13.82 -4.61
C ARG A 101 -6.54 -13.88 -6.11
N LEU A 102 -5.64 -13.29 -6.86
CA LEU A 102 -5.77 -13.11 -8.31
C LEU A 102 -4.62 -13.80 -9.02
N GLN A 103 -4.86 -14.32 -10.23
CA GLN A 103 -3.82 -14.93 -11.05
C GLN A 103 -2.91 -13.89 -11.74
N SER A 104 -3.42 -12.68 -11.94
CA SER A 104 -2.70 -11.59 -12.59
C SER A 104 -3.34 -10.24 -12.28
N TYR A 105 -2.62 -9.14 -12.55
CA TYR A 105 -3.15 -7.79 -12.35
C TYR A 105 -4.43 -7.51 -13.15
N THR A 106 -4.61 -8.13 -14.32
CA THR A 106 -5.81 -7.93 -15.13
C THR A 106 -7.06 -8.53 -14.48
N GLY A 107 -6.92 -9.51 -13.58
CA GLY A 107 -8.04 -10.04 -12.78
C GLY A 107 -8.70 -8.97 -11.89
N ILE A 108 -8.01 -7.86 -11.60
CA ILE A 108 -8.59 -6.71 -10.88
C ILE A 108 -9.74 -6.07 -11.68
N LEU A 109 -9.68 -6.12 -13.02
CA LEU A 109 -10.70 -5.55 -13.90
C LEU A 109 -12.02 -6.34 -13.87
N GLU A 110 -11.97 -7.59 -13.41
CA GLU A 110 -13.14 -8.46 -13.28
C GLU A 110 -13.91 -8.18 -11.97
N LEU A 111 -13.27 -7.51 -11.00
CA LEU A 111 -13.91 -7.07 -9.77
C LEU A 111 -14.76 -5.83 -10.08
N ASN A 112 -16.03 -5.80 -9.69
CA ASN A 112 -16.85 -4.59 -9.83
C ASN A 112 -16.56 -3.58 -8.71
N LEU A 113 -15.35 -3.03 -8.68
CA LEU A 113 -14.89 -2.13 -7.63
C LEU A 113 -15.72 -0.85 -7.52
N ALA A 114 -16.31 -0.38 -8.62
CA ALA A 114 -17.18 0.79 -8.61
C ALA A 114 -18.51 0.51 -7.88
N GLU A 115 -19.11 -0.66 -8.12
CA GLU A 115 -20.31 -1.10 -7.40
C GLU A 115 -20.00 -1.36 -5.92
N LEU A 116 -18.91 -2.09 -5.63
CA LEU A 116 -18.46 -2.31 -4.26
C LEU A 116 -18.23 -0.98 -3.53
N ALA A 117 -17.55 -0.02 -4.17
CA ALA A 117 -17.34 1.31 -3.62
C ALA A 117 -18.67 2.06 -3.36
N ALA A 118 -19.62 2.00 -4.30
CA ALA A 118 -20.94 2.62 -4.15
C ALA A 118 -21.75 2.02 -2.98
N GLN A 119 -21.57 0.73 -2.71
CA GLN A 119 -22.17 0.01 -1.57
C GLN A 119 -21.31 0.08 -0.31
N GLY A 120 -20.23 0.88 -0.31
CA GLY A 120 -19.37 1.06 0.86
C GLY A 120 -18.46 -0.12 1.19
N PHE A 121 -18.15 -0.98 0.21
CA PHE A 121 -17.42 -2.25 0.30
C PHE A 121 -18.03 -3.20 1.32
N GLU A 122 -19.13 -3.85 0.93
CA GLU A 122 -19.75 -4.94 1.66
C GLU A 122 -19.52 -6.26 0.90
N ASP A 123 -18.39 -6.92 1.17
CA ASP A 123 -18.02 -8.20 0.54
C ASP A 123 -17.64 -9.21 1.63
N SER A 124 -18.63 -9.91 2.18
CA SER A 124 -18.43 -10.81 3.32
C SER A 124 -17.61 -12.06 2.96
N GLU A 125 -17.58 -12.45 1.70
CA GLU A 125 -16.80 -13.59 1.21
C GLU A 125 -15.30 -13.32 1.29
N HIS A 126 -14.89 -12.09 0.92
CA HIS A 126 -13.49 -11.69 0.92
C HIS A 126 -13.05 -10.99 2.20
N LEU A 127 -13.93 -10.89 3.20
CA LEU A 127 -13.65 -10.21 4.46
C LEU A 127 -12.54 -10.94 5.24
N ARG A 128 -11.43 -10.25 5.45
CA ARG A 128 -10.30 -10.71 6.26
C ARG A 128 -10.46 -10.27 7.70
N ARG A 129 -10.29 -11.20 8.65
CA ARG A 129 -10.43 -10.93 10.09
C ARG A 129 -9.10 -10.61 10.76
N GLU A 130 -8.02 -11.12 10.22
CA GLU A 130 -6.68 -10.89 10.71
C GLU A 130 -6.25 -9.46 10.36
N PRO A 131 -5.45 -8.81 11.22
CA PRO A 131 -4.87 -7.50 10.91
C PRO A 131 -3.79 -7.61 9.82
N LEU A 132 -3.62 -6.55 9.03
CA LEU A 132 -2.53 -6.40 8.09
C LEU A 132 -1.65 -5.24 8.53
N PHE A 133 -0.40 -5.54 8.88
CA PHE A 133 0.60 -4.54 9.24
C PHE A 133 1.44 -4.20 8.01
N LEU A 134 1.64 -2.90 7.77
CA LEU A 134 2.40 -2.39 6.63
C LEU A 134 3.61 -1.61 7.13
N VAL A 135 4.78 -1.96 6.59
CA VAL A 135 6.05 -1.30 6.90
C VAL A 135 6.61 -0.71 5.61
N CYS A 136 6.88 0.60 5.60
CA CYS A 136 7.51 1.25 4.45
C CYS A 136 8.98 0.87 4.37
N THR A 137 9.39 0.28 3.25
CA THR A 137 10.79 -0.09 2.95
C THR A 137 11.30 0.55 1.65
N ASN A 138 10.53 1.47 1.05
CA ASN A 138 10.87 2.09 -0.24
C ASN A 138 11.90 3.22 -0.09
N GLY A 139 13.18 2.88 -0.21
CA GLY A 139 14.31 3.83 -0.19
C GLY A 139 14.35 4.83 -1.34
N ARG A 140 13.76 4.50 -2.50
CA ARG A 140 13.65 5.43 -3.63
C ARG A 140 12.66 6.56 -3.36
N ARG A 141 11.68 6.30 -2.48
CA ARG A 141 10.72 7.31 -2.01
C ARG A 141 11.26 8.09 -0.82
N ASP A 142 11.82 7.39 0.16
CA ASP A 142 12.31 7.96 1.40
C ASP A 142 13.47 7.12 1.97
N ALA A 143 14.64 7.75 2.13
CA ALA A 143 15.85 7.09 2.63
C ALA A 143 15.67 6.53 4.05
N CYS A 144 14.82 7.14 4.88
CA CYS A 144 14.51 6.64 6.22
C CYS A 144 13.72 5.33 6.17
N CYS A 145 12.82 5.15 5.19
CA CYS A 145 12.09 3.89 5.02
C CYS A 145 13.05 2.73 4.75
N ALA A 146 14.05 2.91 3.89
CA ALA A 146 15.03 1.84 3.62
C ALA A 146 15.98 1.59 4.80
N ARG A 147 16.28 2.61 5.60
CA ARG A 147 17.18 2.48 6.75
C ARG A 147 16.51 1.78 7.94
N TYR A 148 15.27 2.17 8.27
CA TYR A 148 14.59 1.76 9.51
C TYR A 148 13.45 0.75 9.29
N GLY A 149 12.87 0.71 8.09
CA GLY A 149 11.76 -0.19 7.77
C GLY A 149 12.13 -1.68 7.83
N PRO A 150 13.23 -2.14 7.19
CA PRO A 150 13.54 -3.56 7.13
C PRO A 150 13.66 -4.25 8.49
N GLU A 151 14.23 -3.59 9.51
CA GLU A 151 14.36 -4.14 10.87
C GLU A 151 13.00 -4.38 11.54
N ILE A 152 11.99 -3.56 11.23
CA ILE A 152 10.62 -3.70 11.77
C ILE A 152 9.83 -4.80 11.03
N TYR A 153 10.18 -5.05 9.76
CA TYR A 153 9.48 -6.01 8.91
C TYR A 153 9.90 -7.47 9.17
N GLN A 154 11.10 -7.69 9.72
CA GLN A 154 11.68 -9.00 10.01
C GLN A 154 10.94 -9.78 11.11
#